data_AF-F2R7V0-F1
#
_entry.id   AF-F2R7V0-F1
#
_cell.length_a   1.000
_cell.length_b   1.000
_cell.length_c   1.000
_cell.angle_alpha   90.00
_cell.angle_beta   90.00
_cell.angle_gamma   90.00
#
_symmetry.space_group_name_H-M   'P 1'
#
loop_
_entity.id
_entity.type
_entity.pdbx_description
1 polymer ?
#
loop_
_entity_poly.entity_id
_entity_poly.type
_entity_poly.pdbx_seq_one_letter_code
_entity_poly.pdbx_strand_id
1 'polypeptide(L)'
;MRSIRPLLTAASAVAALTLTATACGPSEENAGDKPSAPATAQNPADKIKIPADLKDRLKEHGIDVDKWRDGEWKNWDRDKWLREAQDFVNPIIEDLWDPDRMREAERPDKPVEEEDISGDKGVTDPTPTPVRARAVDAKYHDNAPESGKVFFDGPEGSMVCSATVVKDPAHPGKSNMVWTAGHCVHKGKQGGWYRNIAFVPSYNDSALATSALEQAKREQIAPYGVWWADWVKTSDQWIAEGASTGGAGAPYDFAVIQVTPEKGSSGKSLEETVGSALPVDFNAPAVPKIASMKATGYPAAPPFDGQKMFQCADKPGRLSLKAEQPTMYRIGCTMTGGSSGGGWVAQGSDGKPALVSNTSIGPSSAGWLAGPRLGPEAKAIFDEVSKKYAGR
;
A
#
# COMPACT_ATOMS: atom_id res chain seq x y z
N MET A 1 -54.37 -44.05 36.02
CA MET A 1 -55.09 -42.96 36.72
C MET A 1 -55.03 -41.71 35.85
N ARG A 2 -56.22 -41.17 35.51
CA ARG A 2 -56.58 -39.83 34.99
C ARG A 2 -55.87 -39.27 33.73
N SER A 3 -56.48 -38.51 32.82
CA SER A 3 -57.88 -38.17 32.45
C SER A 3 -57.83 -37.06 31.36
N ILE A 4 -58.47 -37.29 30.21
CA ILE A 4 -59.35 -36.37 29.42
C ILE A 4 -58.78 -35.09 28.72
N ARG A 5 -59.25 -34.92 27.46
CA ARG A 5 -59.04 -33.89 26.40
C ARG A 5 -59.85 -32.55 26.64
N PRO A 6 -60.22 -31.72 25.62
CA PRO A 6 -59.54 -30.70 24.79
C PRO A 6 -60.25 -29.28 24.84
N LEU A 7 -60.07 -28.41 23.81
CA LEU A 7 -60.80 -27.15 23.43
C LEU A 7 -60.16 -25.83 23.95
N LEU A 8 -60.25 -24.61 23.37
CA LEU A 8 -60.73 -23.96 22.13
C LEU A 8 -60.30 -22.45 22.20
N THR A 9 -60.03 -21.80 21.05
CA THR A 9 -60.21 -20.36 20.66
C THR A 9 -60.00 -19.18 21.63
N ALA A 10 -59.31 -18.11 21.18
CA ALA A 10 -59.85 -16.73 21.03
C ALA A 10 -58.83 -15.75 20.41
N ALA A 11 -59.35 -14.79 19.65
CA ALA A 11 -58.66 -13.78 18.84
C ALA A 11 -58.62 -12.38 19.52
N SER A 12 -58.07 -11.41 18.78
CA SER A 12 -58.19 -9.92 18.90
C SER A 12 -57.17 -9.23 19.84
N ALA A 13 -56.70 -8.00 19.64
CA ALA A 13 -57.15 -6.89 18.80
C ALA A 13 -56.02 -5.88 18.51
N VAL A 14 -56.23 -5.12 17.43
CA VAL A 14 -55.52 -3.90 16.99
C VAL A 14 -55.80 -2.73 17.94
N ALA A 15 -54.83 -1.82 18.12
CA ALA A 15 -55.11 -0.43 18.49
C ALA A 15 -54.12 0.51 17.79
N ALA A 16 -54.60 1.15 16.72
CA ALA A 16 -54.06 2.39 16.19
C ALA A 16 -54.78 3.55 16.89
N LEU A 17 -54.06 4.63 17.22
CA LEU A 17 -54.66 5.93 17.56
C LEU A 17 -53.70 7.05 17.14
N THR A 18 -53.92 7.53 15.92
CA THR A 18 -53.63 8.90 15.48
C THR A 18 -54.67 9.84 16.07
N LEU A 19 -54.29 11.04 16.53
CA LEU A 19 -55.21 12.18 16.66
C LEU A 19 -54.46 13.51 16.48
N THR A 20 -55.11 14.36 15.69
CA THR A 20 -54.67 15.58 15.02
C THR A 20 -54.97 16.87 15.80
N ALA A 21 -54.23 17.91 15.42
CA ALA A 21 -54.31 19.36 15.66
C ALA A 21 -55.65 20.02 16.04
N THR A 22 -55.58 21.19 16.72
CA THR A 22 -56.00 22.53 16.19
C THR A 22 -55.59 23.69 17.13
N ALA A 23 -55.43 24.88 16.56
CA ALA A 23 -54.93 26.13 17.14
C ALA A 23 -56.03 27.14 17.56
N CYS A 24 -55.69 28.12 18.43
CA CYS A 24 -56.03 29.57 18.40
C CYS A 24 -55.81 30.25 19.78
N GLY A 25 -55.14 31.43 19.83
CA GLY A 25 -54.88 32.28 21.03
C GLY A 25 -56.04 33.24 21.38
N PRO A 26 -55.85 34.45 22.00
CA PRO A 26 -54.63 35.11 22.55
C PRO A 26 -54.80 35.75 23.98
N SER A 27 -53.69 36.11 24.65
CA SER A 27 -53.60 37.27 25.57
C SER A 27 -52.14 37.54 26.01
N GLU A 28 -51.79 38.83 26.07
CA GLU A 28 -50.45 39.41 26.26
C GLU A 28 -50.00 39.48 27.73
N GLU A 29 -48.69 39.37 28.01
CA GLU A 29 -47.90 40.39 28.72
C GLU A 29 -46.40 40.01 28.85
N ASN A 30 -45.56 41.05 28.88
CA ASN A 30 -44.12 41.12 28.65
C ASN A 30 -43.21 40.54 29.77
N ALA A 31 -42.10 39.89 29.38
CA ALA A 31 -40.74 40.14 29.89
C ALA A 31 -39.73 39.19 29.19
N GLY A 32 -38.56 39.71 28.83
CA GLY A 32 -37.69 39.14 27.80
C GLY A 32 -36.80 37.96 28.21
N ASP A 33 -36.38 37.21 27.19
CA ASP A 33 -35.00 36.78 26.99
C ASP A 33 -34.84 36.18 25.59
N LYS A 34 -33.70 36.44 24.94
CA LYS A 34 -33.38 36.00 23.56
C LYS A 34 -33.42 34.46 23.44
N PRO A 35 -33.91 33.90 22.32
CA PRO A 35 -33.86 32.45 22.12
C PRO A 35 -32.41 31.97 21.97
N SER A 36 -31.99 31.05 22.84
CA SER A 36 -30.77 30.27 22.66
C SER A 36 -30.90 29.43 21.38
N ALA A 37 -29.94 29.59 20.49
CA ALA A 37 -29.79 28.77 19.30
C ALA A 37 -29.66 27.28 19.68
N PRO A 38 -30.16 26.35 18.85
CA PRO A 38 -29.99 24.92 19.08
C PRO A 38 -28.50 24.58 19.09
N ALA A 39 -28.12 23.71 20.03
CA ALA A 39 -26.77 23.19 20.18
C ALA A 39 -26.22 22.77 18.80
N THR A 40 -25.17 23.48 18.37
CA THR A 40 -24.36 23.12 17.22
C THR A 40 -23.87 21.70 17.41
N ALA A 41 -24.17 20.85 16.43
CA ALA A 41 -23.53 19.56 16.28
C ALA A 41 -22.01 19.76 16.40
N GLN A 42 -21.40 18.99 17.28
CA GLN A 42 -19.96 19.00 17.49
C GLN A 42 -19.25 18.76 16.16
N ASN A 43 -18.33 19.64 15.80
CA ASN A 43 -17.43 19.48 14.66
C ASN A 43 -16.74 18.10 14.75
N PRO A 44 -16.66 17.31 13.66
CA PRO A 44 -15.93 16.04 13.63
C PRO A 44 -14.41 16.18 13.82
N ALA A 45 -13.88 17.39 14.01
CA ALA A 45 -12.46 17.70 14.03
C ALA A 45 -11.69 17.17 15.27
N ASP A 46 -12.38 16.69 16.32
CA ASP A 46 -11.76 16.40 17.61
C ASP A 46 -11.28 14.95 17.84
N LYS A 47 -11.21 14.09 16.82
CA LYS A 47 -10.75 12.70 17.01
C LYS A 47 -9.66 12.18 16.07
N ILE A 48 -8.95 13.05 15.36
CA ILE A 48 -7.77 12.64 14.60
C ILE A 48 -6.52 12.87 15.47
N LYS A 49 -5.97 11.80 16.04
CA LYS A 49 -4.63 11.84 16.65
C LYS A 49 -3.58 11.90 15.54
N ILE A 50 -3.34 13.09 14.99
CA ILE A 50 -2.18 13.32 14.12
C ILE A 50 -0.93 13.25 15.03
N PRO A 51 0.04 12.35 14.77
CA PRO A 51 1.29 12.31 15.50
C PRO A 51 1.95 13.70 15.56
N ALA A 52 2.52 14.07 16.70
CA ALA A 52 3.08 15.42 16.91
C ALA A 52 4.15 15.75 15.86
N ASP A 53 4.98 14.77 15.49
CA ASP A 53 5.99 14.88 14.45
C ASP A 53 5.41 15.11 13.06
N LEU A 54 4.24 14.55 12.74
CA LEU A 54 3.55 14.85 11.48
C LEU A 54 2.99 16.28 11.48
N LYS A 55 2.44 16.75 12.60
CA LYS A 55 1.95 18.14 12.72
C LYS A 55 3.05 19.18 12.53
N ASP A 56 4.25 18.93 13.05
CA ASP A 56 5.36 19.87 12.93
C ASP A 56 5.87 19.94 11.49
N ARG A 57 6.04 18.80 10.82
CA ARG A 57 6.42 18.76 9.40
C ARG A 57 5.41 19.43 8.48
N LEU A 58 4.12 19.21 8.75
CA LEU A 58 3.05 19.88 8.02
C LEU A 58 3.21 21.41 8.09
N LYS A 59 3.51 21.95 9.28
CA LYS A 59 3.76 23.38 9.46
C LYS A 59 5.05 23.84 8.79
N GLU A 60 6.15 23.08 8.91
CA GLU A 60 7.45 23.41 8.31
C GLU A 60 7.35 23.53 6.78
N HIS A 61 6.51 22.71 6.16
CA HIS A 61 6.29 22.74 4.70
C HIS A 61 5.07 23.57 4.28
N GLY A 62 4.45 24.33 5.20
CA GLY A 62 3.32 25.21 4.91
C GLY A 62 2.06 24.47 4.44
N ILE A 63 1.91 23.19 4.79
CA ILE A 63 0.76 22.36 4.44
C ILE A 63 -0.32 22.55 5.51
N ASP A 64 -1.43 23.13 5.08
CA ASP A 64 -2.67 23.25 5.86
C ASP A 64 -3.46 21.95 5.75
N VAL A 65 -3.72 21.30 6.89
CA VAL A 65 -4.38 19.98 6.94
C VAL A 65 -5.82 20.04 6.46
N ASP A 66 -6.52 21.13 6.75
CA ASP A 66 -7.92 21.29 6.36
C ASP A 66 -7.99 21.46 4.84
N LYS A 67 -7.14 22.33 4.27
CA LYS A 67 -7.04 22.47 2.81
C LYS A 67 -6.57 21.19 2.14
N TRP A 68 -5.63 20.47 2.76
CA TRP A 68 -5.18 19.18 2.26
C TRP A 68 -6.35 18.21 2.18
N ARG A 69 -7.13 18.06 3.26
CA ARG A 69 -8.34 17.22 3.29
C ARG A 69 -9.36 17.66 2.24
N ASP A 70 -9.49 18.96 1.98
CA ASP A 70 -10.39 19.53 0.97
C ASP A 70 -9.85 19.42 -0.48
N GLY A 71 -8.70 18.78 -0.68
CA GLY A 71 -8.21 18.39 -2.00
C GLY A 71 -6.94 19.09 -2.50
N GLU A 72 -6.27 19.90 -1.67
CA GLU A 72 -5.00 20.54 -2.04
C GLU A 72 -3.91 19.49 -2.39
N TRP A 73 -4.05 18.25 -1.91
CA TRP A 73 -3.18 17.12 -2.31
C TRP A 73 -3.24 16.78 -3.80
N LYS A 74 -4.18 17.33 -4.57
CA LYS A 74 -4.25 17.19 -6.04
C LYS A 74 -3.34 18.19 -6.76
N ASN A 75 -2.79 19.17 -6.05
CA ASN A 75 -1.95 20.22 -6.63
C ASN A 75 -0.50 19.75 -6.77
N TRP A 76 -0.10 19.34 -7.98
CA TRP A 76 1.24 18.82 -8.29
C TRP A 76 2.19 19.88 -8.86
N ASP A 77 2.02 21.15 -8.47
CA ASP A 77 2.95 22.23 -8.81
C ASP A 77 4.39 21.84 -8.42
N ARG A 78 5.28 21.85 -9.40
CA ARG A 78 6.67 21.38 -9.28
C ARG A 78 7.44 22.16 -8.22
N ASP A 79 7.13 23.44 -8.02
CA ASP A 79 7.84 24.29 -7.05
C ASP A 79 7.41 24.00 -5.60
N LYS A 80 6.24 23.37 -5.41
CA LYS A 80 5.68 22.99 -4.10
C LYS A 80 5.73 21.47 -3.86
N TRP A 81 6.09 20.70 -4.87
CA TRP A 81 6.15 19.26 -4.75
C TRP A 81 7.39 18.86 -3.95
N LEU A 82 7.19 18.44 -2.70
CA LEU A 82 8.26 17.97 -1.81
C LEU A 82 9.09 16.86 -2.44
N ARG A 83 10.42 17.06 -2.48
CA ARG A 83 11.37 16.17 -3.17
C ARG A 83 12.41 15.57 -2.25
N GLU A 84 12.89 16.33 -1.28
CA GLU A 84 14.04 15.92 -0.50
C GLU A 84 13.67 14.80 0.47
N ALA A 85 14.66 13.98 0.82
CA ALA A 85 14.44 12.75 1.56
C ALA A 85 13.77 13.00 2.93
N GLN A 86 14.10 14.10 3.59
CA GLN A 86 13.55 14.49 4.89
C GLN A 86 12.16 15.15 4.83
N ASP A 87 11.68 15.54 3.66
CA ASP A 87 10.49 16.38 3.57
C ASP A 87 9.23 15.51 3.70
N PHE A 88 9.12 14.39 2.96
CA PHE A 88 7.94 13.50 2.84
C PHE A 88 6.60 14.15 3.25
N VAL A 89 5.68 13.60 4.04
CA VAL A 89 4.40 14.16 4.54
C VAL A 89 3.22 13.46 3.87
N ASN A 90 2.43 12.79 4.69
CA ASN A 90 1.29 11.98 4.25
C ASN A 90 0.19 12.00 5.33
N PRO A 91 -0.68 13.02 5.33
CA PRO A 91 -1.79 13.12 6.28
C PRO A 91 -2.83 12.04 6.02
N ILE A 92 -3.34 11.43 7.10
CA ILE A 92 -4.44 10.47 7.01
C ILE A 92 -5.73 11.21 6.68
N ILE A 93 -6.32 10.87 5.53
CA ILE A 93 -7.68 11.27 5.17
C ILE A 93 -8.55 10.03 5.34
N GLU A 94 -9.36 10.02 6.40
CA GLU A 94 -10.24 8.89 6.70
C GLU A 94 -11.16 8.57 5.52
N ASP A 95 -11.31 7.27 5.24
CA ASP A 95 -12.09 6.72 4.12
C ASP A 95 -11.66 7.17 2.71
N LEU A 96 -10.49 7.83 2.57
CA LEU A 96 -9.98 8.22 1.25
C LEU A 96 -9.75 7.01 0.33
N TRP A 97 -9.27 5.91 0.92
CA TRP A 97 -9.13 4.61 0.25
C TRP A 97 -10.33 3.73 0.58
N ASP A 98 -11.44 4.04 -0.07
CA ASP A 98 -12.65 3.22 -0.09
C ASP A 98 -12.56 2.06 -1.12
N PRO A 99 -13.46 1.06 -1.06
CA PRO A 99 -13.52 -0.04 -2.02
C PRO A 99 -13.50 0.34 -3.51
N ASP A 100 -14.21 1.39 -3.89
CA ASP A 100 -14.38 1.78 -5.29
C ASP A 100 -13.08 2.39 -5.80
N ARG A 101 -12.51 3.32 -5.04
CA ARG A 101 -11.23 3.94 -5.39
C ARG A 101 -10.09 2.92 -5.42
N MET A 102 -10.05 1.97 -4.48
CA MET A 102 -9.05 0.90 -4.50
C MET A 102 -9.17 0.03 -5.76
N ARG A 103 -10.40 -0.28 -6.18
CA ARG A 103 -10.64 -1.08 -7.39
C ARG A 103 -10.21 -0.35 -8.66
N GLU A 104 -10.45 0.97 -8.71
CA GLU A 104 -10.18 1.83 -9.87
C GLU A 104 -8.74 2.32 -9.98
N ALA A 105 -7.93 2.20 -8.92
CA ALA A 105 -6.55 2.65 -8.94
C ALA A 105 -5.71 1.85 -9.97
N GLU A 106 -4.97 2.57 -10.81
CA GLU A 106 -4.28 2.01 -11.97
C GLU A 106 -2.78 1.83 -11.72
N ARG A 107 -2.05 1.16 -12.60
CA ARG A 107 -0.57 1.18 -12.51
C ARG A 107 -0.04 2.61 -12.80
N PRO A 108 1.16 2.99 -12.34
CA PRO A 108 1.81 4.21 -12.81
C PRO A 108 1.93 4.22 -14.34
N ASP A 109 1.62 5.34 -14.98
CA ASP A 109 1.71 5.46 -16.44
C ASP A 109 3.15 5.45 -16.92
N LYS A 110 3.31 4.88 -18.12
CA LYS A 110 4.55 4.57 -18.84
C LYS A 110 5.30 3.36 -18.26
N PRO A 111 5.00 2.14 -18.75
CA PRO A 111 5.96 1.04 -18.62
C PRO A 111 7.30 1.47 -19.21
N VAL A 112 8.39 0.84 -18.74
CA VAL A 112 9.69 0.98 -19.38
C VAL A 112 9.51 0.55 -20.84
N GLU A 113 9.56 1.51 -21.77
CA GLU A 113 9.55 1.20 -23.19
C GLU A 113 10.76 0.33 -23.51
N GLU A 114 10.55 -0.68 -24.35
CA GLU A 114 11.64 -1.51 -24.88
C GLU A 114 12.50 -0.65 -25.81
N GLU A 115 13.41 0.13 -25.24
CA GLU A 115 14.54 0.65 -26.00
C GLU A 115 15.66 -0.40 -25.95
N ASP A 116 16.19 -0.72 -27.14
CA ASP A 116 17.26 -1.67 -27.41
C ASP A 116 18.47 -1.43 -26.48
N ILE A 117 18.54 -2.19 -25.38
CA ILE A 117 19.56 -2.05 -24.32
C ILE A 117 20.86 -2.76 -24.74
N SER A 118 21.32 -2.51 -25.97
CA SER A 118 22.64 -2.93 -26.42
C SER A 118 23.69 -1.92 -25.98
N GLY A 119 24.47 -2.35 -24.99
CA GLY A 119 25.52 -1.58 -24.35
C GLY A 119 26.32 -2.49 -23.41
N ASP A 120 26.88 -3.56 -23.98
CA ASP A 120 27.59 -4.61 -23.26
C ASP A 120 28.80 -4.07 -22.48
N LYS A 121 28.68 -4.04 -21.15
CA LYS A 121 29.14 -5.08 -20.21
C LYS A 121 28.74 -4.63 -18.79
N GLY A 122 28.69 -5.45 -17.76
CA GLY A 122 29.38 -6.72 -17.62
C GLY A 122 28.75 -7.90 -18.34
N VAL A 123 27.63 -8.36 -17.78
CA VAL A 123 27.02 -9.65 -18.12
C VAL A 123 25.52 -9.55 -17.86
N THR A 124 24.77 -9.42 -18.93
CA THR A 124 23.36 -9.76 -18.95
C THR A 124 23.28 -11.19 -19.43
N ASP A 125 22.66 -12.06 -18.63
CA ASP A 125 22.40 -13.43 -19.09
C ASP A 125 21.37 -13.37 -20.25
N PRO A 126 21.09 -14.46 -20.99
CA PRO A 126 19.99 -14.47 -21.94
C PRO A 126 18.65 -14.15 -21.26
N THR A 127 17.73 -13.52 -22.00
CA THR A 127 16.37 -13.27 -21.50
C THR A 127 15.72 -14.60 -21.11
N PRO A 128 15.20 -14.72 -19.87
CA PRO A 128 14.60 -15.97 -19.42
C PRO A 128 13.33 -16.28 -20.21
N THR A 129 12.99 -17.56 -20.30
CA THR A 129 11.70 -17.97 -20.85
C THR A 129 10.56 -17.43 -19.98
N PRO A 130 9.49 -16.85 -20.56
CA PRO A 130 8.37 -16.36 -19.78
C PRO A 130 7.74 -17.43 -18.88
N VAL A 131 7.64 -17.14 -17.59
CA VAL A 131 6.93 -17.97 -16.62
C VAL A 131 5.55 -17.36 -16.37
N ARG A 132 4.50 -18.14 -16.65
CA ARG A 132 3.12 -17.71 -16.38
C ARG A 132 2.92 -17.50 -14.88
N ALA A 133 2.52 -16.28 -14.51
CA ALA A 133 2.13 -15.93 -13.16
C ALA A 133 0.95 -16.80 -12.71
N ARG A 134 1.07 -17.39 -11.52
CA ARG A 134 0.02 -18.22 -10.90
C ARG A 134 -0.71 -17.39 -9.87
N ALA A 135 -2.04 -17.45 -9.88
CA ALA A 135 -2.82 -16.85 -8.80
C ALA A 135 -2.43 -17.52 -7.48
N VAL A 136 -2.27 -16.73 -6.42
CA VAL A 136 -2.15 -17.26 -5.07
C VAL A 136 -3.52 -17.82 -4.66
N ASP A 137 -3.53 -18.89 -3.89
CA ASP A 137 -4.78 -19.45 -3.38
C ASP A 137 -5.47 -18.45 -2.45
N ALA A 138 -6.81 -18.41 -2.50
CA ALA A 138 -7.60 -17.57 -1.61
C ALA A 138 -7.28 -17.86 -0.13
N LYS A 139 -7.56 -16.89 0.73
CA LYS A 139 -6.95 -16.71 2.06
C LYS A 139 -5.47 -16.38 1.91
N TYR A 140 -5.20 -15.23 1.30
CA TYR A 140 -3.84 -14.73 1.13
C TYR A 140 -3.09 -14.61 2.45
N HIS A 141 -3.77 -14.35 3.57
CA HIS A 141 -3.15 -14.38 4.89
C HIS A 141 -2.56 -15.74 5.30
N ASP A 142 -3.08 -16.85 4.78
CA ASP A 142 -2.53 -18.18 5.04
C ASP A 142 -1.38 -18.51 4.06
N ASN A 143 -1.43 -17.97 2.84
CA ASN A 143 -0.57 -18.39 1.72
C ASN A 143 0.60 -17.42 1.41
N ALA A 144 0.44 -16.14 1.72
CA ALA A 144 1.42 -15.07 1.54
C ALA A 144 1.12 -13.88 2.49
N PRO A 145 1.09 -14.10 3.83
CA PRO A 145 0.66 -13.10 4.82
C PRO A 145 1.41 -11.79 4.75
N GLU A 146 2.68 -11.82 4.35
CA GLU A 146 3.52 -10.64 4.29
C GLU A 146 3.24 -9.79 3.05
N SER A 147 2.48 -10.28 2.06
CA SER A 147 2.23 -9.53 0.82
C SER A 147 0.95 -8.71 0.89
N GLY A 148 1.01 -7.50 0.33
CA GLY A 148 -0.14 -6.62 0.21
C GLY A 148 -0.03 -5.67 -0.97
N LYS A 149 -1.10 -4.91 -1.17
CA LYS A 149 -1.22 -3.93 -2.25
C LYS A 149 -0.96 -2.53 -1.71
N VAL A 150 -0.25 -1.71 -2.47
CA VAL A 150 0.00 -0.30 -2.16
C VAL A 150 -0.88 0.55 -3.04
N PHE A 151 -1.47 1.57 -2.45
CA PHE A 151 -2.29 2.59 -3.09
C PHE A 151 -1.69 3.96 -2.81
N PHE A 152 -1.65 4.83 -3.82
CA PHE A 152 -1.06 6.16 -3.70
C PHE A 152 -1.60 7.08 -4.80
N ASP A 153 -1.44 8.39 -4.65
CA ASP A 153 -1.79 9.34 -5.70
C ASP A 153 -0.54 9.92 -6.35
N GLY A 154 -0.61 10.06 -7.68
CA GLY A 154 0.33 10.81 -8.48
C GLY A 154 -0.35 11.84 -9.38
N PRO A 155 0.45 12.51 -10.24
CA PRO A 155 -0.06 13.55 -11.14
C PRO A 155 -1.13 13.09 -12.14
N GLU A 156 -1.11 11.80 -12.51
CA GLU A 156 -2.02 11.22 -13.50
C GLU A 156 -3.25 10.56 -12.86
N GLY A 157 -3.29 10.42 -11.53
CA GLY A 157 -4.42 9.84 -10.81
C GLY A 157 -4.00 8.92 -9.67
N SER A 158 -4.94 8.10 -9.21
CA SER A 158 -4.69 7.07 -8.20
C SER A 158 -3.95 5.88 -8.82
N MET A 159 -2.89 5.46 -8.16
CA MET A 159 -1.94 4.47 -8.63
C MET A 159 -1.80 3.29 -7.66
N VAL A 160 -1.33 2.15 -8.18
CA VAL A 160 -1.13 0.91 -7.43
C VAL A 160 0.24 0.31 -7.62
N CYS A 161 0.73 -0.25 -6.52
CA CYS A 161 1.92 -1.08 -6.45
C CYS A 161 1.63 -2.28 -5.55
N SER A 162 2.67 -3.05 -5.27
CA SER A 162 2.71 -4.13 -4.30
C SER A 162 3.79 -3.86 -3.27
N ALA A 163 3.71 -4.51 -2.12
CA ALA A 163 4.72 -4.41 -1.08
C ALA A 163 4.72 -5.62 -0.16
N THR A 164 5.72 -5.67 0.73
CA THR A 164 5.98 -6.80 1.61
C THR A 164 6.24 -6.34 3.04
N VAL A 165 5.57 -6.94 4.03
CA VAL A 165 5.86 -6.72 5.45
C VAL A 165 7.23 -7.30 5.79
N VAL A 166 8.10 -6.47 6.35
CA VAL A 166 9.47 -6.84 6.71
C VAL A 166 9.72 -6.68 8.19
N LYS A 167 10.59 -7.50 8.76
CA LYS A 167 10.95 -7.42 10.18
C LYS A 167 11.58 -6.08 10.50
N ASP A 168 11.29 -5.57 11.69
CA ASP A 168 11.90 -4.36 12.22
C ASP A 168 12.85 -4.73 13.37
N PRO A 169 14.17 -4.52 13.23
CA PRO A 169 15.13 -4.76 14.31
C PRO A 169 14.87 -3.94 15.58
N ALA A 170 14.25 -2.75 15.46
CA ALA A 170 13.91 -1.90 16.58
C ALA A 170 12.65 -2.38 17.32
N HIS A 171 11.77 -3.13 16.66
CA HIS A 171 10.54 -3.69 17.24
C HIS A 171 10.36 -5.19 16.89
N PRO A 172 11.20 -6.09 17.46
CA PRO A 172 11.14 -7.51 17.12
C PRO A 172 9.76 -8.13 17.38
N GLY A 173 9.17 -8.75 16.36
CA GLY A 173 7.84 -9.37 16.43
C GLY A 173 6.68 -8.36 16.38
N LYS A 174 6.99 -7.07 16.25
CA LYS A 174 6.03 -5.96 16.26
C LYS A 174 6.30 -4.94 15.16
N SER A 175 6.81 -5.39 14.02
CA SER A 175 7.13 -4.51 12.90
C SER A 175 5.90 -3.78 12.38
N ASN A 176 6.13 -2.51 12.02
CA ASN A 176 5.24 -1.67 11.21
C ASN A 176 5.93 -1.23 9.90
N MET A 177 6.95 -1.99 9.47
CA MET A 177 7.74 -1.70 8.29
C MET A 177 7.30 -2.52 7.08
N VAL A 178 7.24 -1.85 5.94
CA VAL A 178 6.85 -2.42 4.64
C VAL A 178 7.91 -2.07 3.60
N TRP A 179 8.35 -3.06 2.83
CA TRP A 179 9.28 -2.91 1.71
C TRP A 179 8.55 -2.79 0.38
N THR A 180 8.96 -1.85 -0.46
CA THR A 180 8.42 -1.65 -1.82
C THR A 180 9.50 -1.11 -2.76
N ALA A 181 9.12 -0.69 -3.97
CA ALA A 181 10.03 -0.04 -4.93
C ALA A 181 10.10 1.48 -4.68
N GLY A 182 11.22 2.10 -5.03
CA GLY A 182 11.40 3.54 -4.96
C GLY A 182 10.39 4.31 -5.83
N HIS A 183 10.10 3.80 -7.03
CA HIS A 183 9.12 4.38 -7.94
C HIS A 183 7.67 4.25 -7.46
N CYS A 184 7.40 3.42 -6.45
CA CYS A 184 6.06 3.34 -5.84
C CYS A 184 5.83 4.47 -4.83
N VAL A 185 6.87 5.23 -4.48
CA VAL A 185 6.79 6.27 -3.44
C VAL A 185 7.34 7.63 -3.89
N HIS A 186 8.19 7.66 -4.92
CA HIS A 186 8.83 8.87 -5.42
C HIS A 186 8.98 8.85 -6.95
N LYS A 187 8.70 9.96 -7.64
CA LYS A 187 8.78 10.09 -9.12
C LYS A 187 10.23 10.12 -9.68
N GLY A 188 11.23 9.80 -8.86
CA GLY A 188 12.65 9.91 -9.20
C GLY A 188 13.07 11.33 -9.60
N LYS A 189 13.97 11.45 -10.57
CA LYS A 189 14.65 12.70 -10.97
C LYS A 189 13.69 13.82 -11.36
N GLN A 190 12.52 13.50 -11.91
CA GLN A 190 11.61 14.51 -12.47
C GLN A 190 10.49 14.96 -11.53
N GLY A 191 10.40 14.43 -10.32
CA GLY A 191 9.32 14.79 -9.39
C GLY A 191 9.70 14.56 -7.94
N GLY A 192 8.68 14.53 -7.08
CA GLY A 192 8.84 14.38 -5.64
C GLY A 192 8.12 13.15 -5.10
N TRP A 193 7.85 13.18 -3.80
CA TRP A 193 7.09 12.16 -3.07
C TRP A 193 5.65 12.06 -3.55
N TYR A 194 5.17 10.84 -3.76
CA TYR A 194 3.74 10.61 -3.96
C TYR A 194 2.95 10.85 -2.68
N ARG A 195 1.63 11.01 -2.84
CA ARG A 195 0.73 11.43 -1.77
C ARG A 195 -0.24 10.30 -1.44
N ASN A 196 -0.85 10.39 -0.26
CA ASN A 196 -1.90 9.49 0.21
C ASN A 196 -1.47 8.02 0.15
N ILE A 197 -0.21 7.74 0.48
CA ILE A 197 0.35 6.39 0.36
C ILE A 197 -0.22 5.51 1.47
N ALA A 198 -0.81 4.37 1.09
CA ALA A 198 -1.36 3.38 1.98
C ALA A 198 -1.03 1.95 1.53
N PHE A 199 -0.85 1.05 2.49
CA PHE A 199 -0.63 -0.37 2.32
C PHE A 199 -1.84 -1.16 2.85
N VAL A 200 -2.29 -2.14 2.07
CA VAL A 200 -3.39 -3.05 2.43
C VAL A 200 -2.87 -4.48 2.41
N PRO A 201 -2.56 -5.07 3.58
CA PRO A 201 -2.15 -6.46 3.69
C PRO A 201 -3.29 -7.40 3.30
N SER A 202 -2.97 -8.47 2.56
CA SER A 202 -3.95 -9.44 2.05
C SER A 202 -5.17 -8.78 1.37
N TYR A 203 -4.92 -7.77 0.53
CA TYR A 203 -5.97 -7.15 -0.28
C TYR A 203 -6.76 -8.19 -1.09
N ASN A 204 -8.09 -8.11 -1.02
CA ASN A 204 -9.00 -9.09 -1.60
C ASN A 204 -8.63 -10.53 -1.19
N ASP A 205 -8.46 -10.74 0.11
CA ASP A 205 -7.99 -12.00 0.72
C ASP A 205 -8.74 -13.24 0.21
N SER A 206 -10.04 -13.12 -0.05
CA SER A 206 -10.88 -14.21 -0.58
C SER A 206 -10.81 -14.38 -2.10
N ALA A 207 -9.91 -13.67 -2.79
CA ALA A 207 -9.69 -13.70 -4.23
C ALA A 207 -10.99 -13.51 -5.05
N LEU A 208 -11.88 -12.63 -4.58
CA LEU A 208 -13.16 -12.33 -5.24
C LEU A 208 -12.90 -11.83 -6.67
N ALA A 209 -13.81 -12.17 -7.58
CA ALA A 209 -13.81 -11.59 -8.92
C ALA A 209 -14.20 -10.11 -8.87
N THR A 210 -13.73 -9.32 -9.82
CA THR A 210 -13.94 -7.87 -9.89
C THR A 210 -15.41 -7.46 -9.82
N SER A 211 -16.30 -8.19 -10.51
CA SER A 211 -17.75 -7.94 -10.44
C SER A 211 -18.36 -8.19 -9.05
N ALA A 212 -17.76 -9.08 -8.24
CA ALA A 212 -18.21 -9.30 -6.87
C ALA A 212 -17.65 -8.25 -5.90
N LEU A 213 -16.52 -7.61 -6.24
CA LEU A 213 -15.92 -6.55 -5.43
C LEU A 213 -16.77 -5.27 -5.41
N GLU A 214 -17.57 -5.01 -6.44
CA GLU A 214 -18.51 -3.88 -6.48
C GLU A 214 -19.52 -3.87 -5.34
N GLN A 215 -19.83 -5.05 -4.78
CA GLN A 215 -20.77 -5.20 -3.66
C GLN A 215 -20.08 -5.64 -2.37
N ALA A 216 -18.75 -5.84 -2.42
CA ALA A 216 -18.00 -6.31 -1.26
C ALA A 216 -17.84 -5.18 -0.25
N LYS A 217 -18.02 -5.51 1.02
CA LYS A 217 -17.76 -4.57 2.11
C LYS A 217 -16.26 -4.34 2.25
N ARG A 218 -15.89 -3.17 2.80
CA ARG A 218 -14.49 -2.80 3.04
C ARG A 218 -13.74 -3.87 3.85
N GLU A 219 -14.38 -4.50 4.82
CA GLU A 219 -13.78 -5.57 5.64
C GLU A 219 -13.53 -6.87 4.86
N GLN A 220 -14.21 -7.08 3.73
CA GLN A 220 -13.96 -8.23 2.85
C GLN A 220 -12.80 -7.97 1.88
N ILE A 221 -12.58 -6.69 1.55
CA ILE A 221 -11.52 -6.24 0.64
C ILE A 221 -10.20 -5.99 1.38
N ALA A 222 -10.28 -5.40 2.57
CA ALA A 222 -9.15 -5.07 3.43
C ALA A 222 -9.37 -5.65 4.84
N PRO A 223 -9.36 -6.99 5.00
CA PRO A 223 -9.71 -7.65 6.27
C PRO A 223 -8.76 -7.30 7.43
N TYR A 224 -7.53 -6.92 7.10
CA TYR A 224 -6.50 -6.49 8.06
C TYR A 224 -6.32 -4.97 8.09
N GLY A 225 -7.29 -4.23 7.56
CA GLY A 225 -7.33 -2.77 7.56
C GLY A 225 -6.44 -2.11 6.52
N VAL A 226 -6.48 -0.77 6.52
CA VAL A 226 -5.68 0.11 5.66
C VAL A 226 -4.60 0.77 6.53
N TRP A 227 -3.35 0.67 6.10
CA TRP A 227 -2.18 1.14 6.84
C TRP A 227 -1.51 2.28 6.09
N TRP A 228 -1.62 3.49 6.63
CA TRP A 228 -1.10 4.71 6.02
C TRP A 228 0.39 4.88 6.28
N ALA A 229 1.13 5.37 5.30
CA ALA A 229 2.55 5.67 5.47
C ALA A 229 2.73 6.89 6.40
N ASP A 230 3.38 6.70 7.55
CA ASP A 230 3.82 7.80 8.42
C ASP A 230 5.12 8.41 7.91
N TRP A 231 5.99 7.53 7.41
CA TRP A 231 7.29 7.88 6.89
C TRP A 231 7.70 6.95 5.76
N VAL A 232 8.44 7.49 4.80
CA VAL A 232 8.99 6.74 3.69
C VAL A 232 10.43 7.15 3.46
N LYS A 233 11.27 6.18 3.11
CA LYS A 233 12.61 6.42 2.59
C LYS A 233 12.82 5.60 1.32
N THR A 234 13.39 6.22 0.30
CA THR A 234 13.93 5.56 -0.91
C THR A 234 15.41 5.90 -1.04
N SER A 235 16.11 5.26 -1.96
CA SER A 235 17.54 5.54 -2.19
C SER A 235 17.77 6.94 -2.79
N ASP A 236 18.90 7.55 -2.44
CA ASP A 236 19.32 8.83 -3.02
C ASP A 236 19.58 8.69 -4.53
N GLN A 237 20.07 7.53 -4.97
CA GLN A 237 20.28 7.20 -6.37
C GLN A 237 18.96 7.17 -7.15
N TRP A 238 17.89 6.62 -6.56
CA TRP A 238 16.56 6.68 -7.18
C TRP A 238 16.06 8.13 -7.30
N ILE A 239 16.23 8.95 -6.26
CA ILE A 239 15.84 10.37 -6.30
C ILE A 239 16.65 11.12 -7.38
N ALA A 240 17.94 10.84 -7.49
CA ALA A 240 18.84 11.53 -8.42
C ALA A 240 18.68 11.09 -9.89
N GLU A 241 18.47 9.80 -10.13
CA GLU A 241 18.53 9.20 -11.47
C GLU A 241 17.23 8.56 -11.94
N GLY A 242 16.35 8.18 -11.01
CA GLY A 242 15.15 7.39 -11.28
C GLY A 242 14.26 8.03 -12.34
N ALA A 243 13.81 7.20 -13.29
CA ALA A 243 12.89 7.62 -14.34
C ALA A 243 11.88 6.51 -14.66
N SER A 244 10.70 6.91 -15.14
CA SER A 244 9.65 5.98 -15.57
C SER A 244 10.01 5.18 -16.83
N THR A 245 11.03 5.60 -17.59
CA THR A 245 11.46 4.97 -18.84
C THR A 245 12.97 4.68 -18.83
N GLY A 246 13.41 3.72 -19.65
CA GLY A 246 14.82 3.38 -19.85
C GLY A 246 15.53 2.69 -18.67
N GLY A 247 14.83 2.35 -17.59
CA GLY A 247 15.39 1.64 -16.43
C GLY A 247 16.39 2.46 -15.60
N ALA A 248 16.47 3.78 -15.80
CA ALA A 248 17.37 4.63 -15.03
C ALA A 248 17.05 4.54 -13.52
N GLY A 249 18.08 4.35 -12.70
CA GLY A 249 17.94 4.17 -11.24
C GLY A 249 17.42 2.81 -10.79
N ALA A 250 17.02 1.89 -11.68
CA ALA A 250 16.42 0.60 -11.32
C ALA A 250 17.27 -0.29 -10.37
N PRO A 251 18.62 -0.29 -10.43
CA PRO A 251 19.44 -1.02 -9.46
C PRO A 251 19.32 -0.50 -8.01
N TYR A 252 18.76 0.69 -7.83
CA TYR A 252 18.53 1.33 -6.55
C TYR A 252 17.04 1.60 -6.28
N ASP A 253 16.15 1.00 -7.06
CA ASP A 253 14.71 1.20 -6.99
C ASP A 253 14.07 0.35 -5.90
N PHE A 254 14.30 0.78 -4.66
CA PHE A 254 13.77 0.19 -3.45
C PHE A 254 13.41 1.28 -2.44
N ALA A 255 12.41 1.01 -1.61
CA ALA A 255 11.96 1.89 -0.55
C ALA A 255 11.44 1.12 0.65
N VAL A 256 11.47 1.80 1.80
CA VAL A 256 10.94 1.32 3.07
C VAL A 256 9.92 2.32 3.59
N ILE A 257 8.77 1.81 3.99
CA ILE A 257 7.63 2.56 4.51
C ILE A 257 7.42 2.14 5.96
N GLN A 258 7.37 3.11 6.87
CA GLN A 258 6.78 2.93 8.18
C GLN A 258 5.28 3.25 8.08
N VAL A 259 4.42 2.36 8.61
CA VAL A 259 2.97 2.54 8.52
C VAL A 259 2.26 2.60 9.87
N THR A 260 1.09 3.25 9.89
CA THR A 260 0.13 3.29 11.00
C THR A 260 -1.27 2.93 10.49
N PRO A 261 -2.10 2.21 11.26
CA PRO A 261 -3.45 1.86 10.84
C PRO A 261 -4.35 3.10 10.76
N GLU A 262 -5.18 3.20 9.72
CA GLU A 262 -6.06 4.34 9.43
C GLU A 262 -6.94 4.74 10.63
N LYS A 263 -7.55 3.76 11.30
CA LYS A 263 -8.48 3.97 12.42
C LYS A 263 -7.77 4.19 13.77
N GLY A 264 -6.45 4.38 13.76
CA GLY A 264 -5.62 4.40 14.96
C GLY A 264 -5.34 3.00 15.52
N SER A 265 -4.36 2.90 16.42
CA SER A 265 -3.88 1.61 16.93
C SER A 265 -4.96 0.86 17.72
N SER A 266 -5.27 -0.38 17.30
CA SER A 266 -6.02 -1.37 18.07
C SER A 266 -5.19 -2.03 19.17
N GLY A 267 -3.95 -1.56 19.37
CA GLY A 267 -2.95 -2.14 20.27
C GLY A 267 -2.04 -3.18 19.60
N LYS A 268 -2.26 -3.51 18.32
CA LYS A 268 -1.42 -4.43 17.53
C LYS A 268 -0.61 -3.70 16.47
N SER A 269 0.61 -4.17 16.23
CA SER A 269 1.42 -3.78 15.07
C SER A 269 0.92 -4.45 13.77
N LEU A 270 1.49 -4.06 12.64
CA LEU A 270 1.25 -4.69 11.34
C LEU A 270 1.67 -6.17 11.36
N GLU A 271 2.89 -6.48 11.83
CA GLU A 271 3.38 -7.86 11.96
C GLU A 271 2.47 -8.71 12.86
N GLU A 272 2.02 -8.19 14.01
CA GLU A 272 1.06 -8.90 14.88
C GLU A 272 -0.32 -9.07 14.23
N THR A 273 -0.70 -8.18 13.32
CA THR A 273 -1.98 -8.21 12.62
C THR A 273 -1.98 -9.25 11.51
N VAL A 274 -0.91 -9.31 10.71
CA VAL A 274 -0.79 -10.27 9.59
C VAL A 274 -0.17 -11.61 10.02
N GLY A 275 0.43 -11.66 11.20
CA GLY A 275 1.00 -12.87 11.81
C GLY A 275 2.42 -13.22 11.35
N SER A 276 3.01 -12.43 10.44
CA SER A 276 4.36 -12.69 9.93
C SER A 276 5.03 -11.43 9.35
N ALA A 277 6.35 -11.46 9.29
CA ALA A 277 7.17 -10.49 8.58
C ALA A 277 8.44 -11.17 8.07
N LEU A 278 8.88 -10.83 6.85
CA LEU A 278 10.08 -11.42 6.27
C LEU A 278 11.35 -10.73 6.77
N PRO A 279 12.42 -11.48 7.10
CA PRO A 279 13.73 -10.86 7.23
C PRO A 279 14.18 -10.33 5.87
N VAL A 280 14.92 -9.22 5.86
CA VAL A 280 15.56 -8.68 4.65
C VAL A 280 17.02 -9.11 4.62
N ASP A 281 17.46 -9.69 3.52
CA ASP A 281 18.86 -10.06 3.32
C ASP A 281 19.58 -9.00 2.47
N PHE A 282 20.35 -8.16 3.15
CA PHE A 282 21.18 -7.11 2.53
C PHE A 282 22.53 -7.62 2.01
N ASN A 283 22.80 -8.92 2.15
CA ASN A 283 23.89 -9.61 1.49
C ASN A 283 23.33 -10.55 0.42
N ALA A 284 22.42 -10.01 -0.40
CA ALA A 284 21.62 -10.79 -1.33
C ALA A 284 22.50 -11.73 -2.19
N PRO A 285 22.21 -13.04 -2.23
CA PRO A 285 23.10 -14.05 -2.77
C PRO A 285 23.43 -13.84 -4.25
N ALA A 286 24.64 -14.23 -4.68
CA ALA A 286 24.95 -14.21 -6.10
C ALA A 286 24.04 -15.16 -6.89
N VAL A 287 23.60 -14.76 -8.09
CA VAL A 287 22.69 -15.52 -8.96
C VAL A 287 22.99 -17.03 -9.04
N PRO A 288 24.25 -17.49 -9.27
CA PRO A 288 24.54 -18.92 -9.37
C PRO A 288 24.23 -19.74 -8.10
N LYS A 289 24.12 -19.08 -6.93
CA LYS A 289 23.82 -19.71 -5.65
C LYS A 289 22.32 -19.81 -5.36
N ILE A 290 21.47 -19.21 -6.20
CA ILE A 290 20.03 -19.20 -6.01
C ILE A 290 19.41 -20.30 -6.86
N ALA A 291 18.85 -21.32 -6.21
CA ALA A 291 18.16 -22.41 -6.90
C ALA A 291 16.79 -21.97 -7.45
N SER A 292 16.07 -21.15 -6.69
CA SER A 292 14.76 -20.62 -7.05
C SER A 292 14.50 -19.31 -6.32
N MET A 293 13.74 -18.42 -6.95
CA MET A 293 13.32 -17.13 -6.43
C MET A 293 11.83 -16.94 -6.73
N LYS A 294 11.07 -16.47 -5.73
CA LYS A 294 9.62 -16.29 -5.83
C LYS A 294 9.24 -14.82 -5.73
N ALA A 295 8.71 -14.25 -6.80
CA ALA A 295 8.16 -12.89 -6.83
C ALA A 295 6.65 -12.93 -6.54
N THR A 296 6.16 -12.05 -5.67
CA THR A 296 4.73 -11.94 -5.31
C THR A 296 4.23 -10.51 -5.54
N GLY A 297 3.06 -10.32 -6.13
CA GLY A 297 2.46 -8.99 -6.31
C GLY A 297 1.05 -8.98 -6.90
N TYR A 298 0.54 -7.79 -7.18
CA TYR A 298 -0.80 -7.50 -7.71
C TYR A 298 -0.71 -6.83 -9.10
N PRO A 299 -0.43 -7.60 -10.17
CA PRO A 299 -0.39 -7.06 -11.53
C PRO A 299 -1.74 -6.46 -11.93
N ALA A 300 -1.72 -5.27 -12.51
CA ALA A 300 -2.87 -4.40 -12.78
C ALA A 300 -2.97 -3.94 -14.24
N ALA A 301 -2.30 -4.62 -15.17
CA ALA A 301 -2.47 -4.42 -16.60
C ALA A 301 -3.00 -5.72 -17.23
N PRO A 302 -3.77 -5.62 -18.35
CA PRO A 302 -4.23 -6.81 -19.07
C PRO A 302 -3.10 -7.82 -19.32
N PRO A 303 -3.34 -9.11 -19.09
CA PRO A 303 -4.63 -9.75 -18.81
C PRO A 303 -5.07 -9.71 -17.32
N PHE A 304 -4.34 -9.00 -16.46
CA PHE A 304 -4.67 -8.83 -15.05
C PHE A 304 -5.45 -7.53 -14.81
N ASP A 305 -6.16 -7.47 -13.69
CA ASP A 305 -7.06 -6.37 -13.31
C ASP A 305 -6.65 -5.69 -11.99
N GLY A 306 -5.54 -6.11 -11.39
CA GLY A 306 -5.01 -5.53 -10.15
C GLY A 306 -5.70 -6.04 -8.90
N GLN A 307 -6.74 -6.87 -9.02
CA GLN A 307 -7.60 -7.23 -7.89
C GLN A 307 -7.15 -8.48 -7.15
N LYS A 308 -6.23 -9.27 -7.71
CA LYS A 308 -5.78 -10.56 -7.15
C LYS A 308 -4.27 -10.62 -7.04
N MET A 309 -3.82 -11.44 -6.09
CA MET A 309 -2.40 -11.68 -5.85
C MET A 309 -1.89 -12.80 -6.76
N PHE A 310 -0.72 -12.60 -7.34
CA PHE A 310 -0.06 -13.57 -8.21
C PHE A 310 1.39 -13.80 -7.78
N GLN A 311 1.92 -14.96 -8.17
CA GLN A 311 3.31 -15.36 -7.95
C GLN A 311 3.96 -15.90 -9.22
N CYS A 312 5.25 -15.60 -9.38
CA CYS A 312 6.15 -16.27 -10.31
C CYS A 312 7.28 -16.90 -9.51
N ALA A 313 7.67 -18.12 -9.88
CA ALA A 313 8.85 -18.77 -9.33
C ALA A 313 9.76 -19.20 -10.49
N ASP A 314 11.01 -18.77 -10.45
CA ASP A 314 12.01 -19.08 -11.47
C ASP A 314 13.42 -19.12 -10.87
N LYS A 315 14.37 -19.69 -11.60
CA LYS A 315 15.79 -19.52 -11.30
C LYS A 315 16.25 -18.17 -11.85
N PRO A 316 16.80 -17.27 -11.03
CA PRO A 316 17.18 -15.95 -11.51
C PRO A 316 18.38 -16.01 -12.46
N GLY A 317 18.39 -15.10 -13.44
CA GLY A 317 19.55 -14.66 -14.21
C GLY A 317 19.99 -13.26 -13.79
N ARG A 318 21.01 -12.73 -14.47
CA ARG A 318 21.55 -11.38 -14.29
C ARG A 318 21.04 -10.42 -15.34
N LEU A 319 20.74 -9.20 -14.90
CA LEU A 319 20.52 -8.04 -15.76
C LEU A 319 21.42 -6.89 -15.30
N SER A 320 22.26 -6.38 -16.18
CA SER A 320 23.09 -5.19 -15.93
C SER A 320 22.65 -4.11 -16.92
N LEU A 321 22.15 -2.99 -16.40
CA LEU A 321 21.70 -1.85 -17.23
C LEU A 321 22.87 -0.94 -17.62
N LYS A 322 23.85 -0.81 -16.72
CA LYS A 322 25.14 -0.14 -16.96
C LYS A 322 26.26 -0.92 -16.28
N ALA A 323 27.48 -0.84 -16.80
CA ALA A 323 28.63 -1.61 -16.33
C ALA A 323 29.02 -1.31 -14.89
N GLU A 324 28.90 -0.04 -14.55
CA GLU A 324 29.28 0.59 -13.29
C GLU A 324 28.19 0.48 -12.22
N GLN A 325 26.98 0.02 -12.59
CA GLN A 325 25.87 -0.12 -11.67
C GLN A 325 25.72 -1.57 -11.15
N PRO A 326 25.14 -1.75 -9.95
CA PRO A 326 24.86 -3.08 -9.43
C PRO A 326 24.02 -3.93 -10.40
N THR A 327 24.44 -5.18 -10.60
CA THR A 327 23.65 -6.14 -11.38
C THR A 327 22.35 -6.50 -10.65
N MET A 328 21.24 -6.47 -11.37
CA MET A 328 19.91 -6.85 -10.89
C MET A 328 19.66 -8.36 -11.06
N TYR A 329 18.70 -8.89 -10.31
CA TYR A 329 18.11 -10.19 -10.62
C TYR A 329 17.10 -10.04 -11.75
N ARG A 330 17.02 -11.05 -12.62
CA ARG A 330 15.97 -11.14 -13.65
C ARG A 330 15.36 -12.54 -13.67
N ILE A 331 14.05 -12.63 -13.62
CA ILE A 331 13.29 -13.89 -13.69
C ILE A 331 12.30 -13.84 -14.84
N GLY A 332 11.98 -15.00 -15.43
CA GLY A 332 10.80 -15.14 -16.25
C GLY A 332 9.56 -14.90 -15.39
N CYS A 333 8.68 -14.02 -15.84
CA CYS A 333 7.43 -13.72 -15.14
C CYS A 333 6.48 -12.90 -16.02
N THR A 334 5.23 -13.34 -16.15
CA THR A 334 4.21 -12.62 -16.93
C THR A 334 3.44 -11.58 -16.12
N MET A 335 3.76 -11.34 -14.85
CA MET A 335 3.12 -10.26 -14.10
C MET A 335 3.42 -8.90 -14.75
N THR A 336 2.43 -8.02 -14.76
CA THR A 336 2.48 -6.69 -15.39
C THR A 336 2.63 -5.58 -14.34
N GLY A 337 2.71 -4.32 -14.80
CA GLY A 337 2.67 -3.13 -13.91
C GLY A 337 1.54 -3.21 -12.88
N GLY A 338 1.81 -2.73 -11.66
CA GLY A 338 1.05 -3.03 -10.44
C GLY A 338 1.74 -4.07 -9.54
N SER A 339 2.50 -5.02 -10.13
CA SER A 339 3.36 -5.94 -9.36
C SER A 339 4.62 -5.28 -8.80
N SER A 340 4.93 -4.06 -9.26
CA SER A 340 6.03 -3.22 -8.79
C SER A 340 6.08 -3.13 -7.26
N GLY A 341 7.28 -3.20 -6.69
CA GLY A 341 7.50 -3.21 -5.24
C GLY A 341 7.18 -4.54 -4.54
N GLY A 342 6.49 -5.45 -5.22
CA GLY A 342 6.22 -6.79 -4.70
C GLY A 342 7.50 -7.56 -4.38
N GLY A 343 7.54 -8.22 -3.23
CA GLY A 343 8.76 -8.82 -2.68
C GLY A 343 9.19 -10.09 -3.40
N TRP A 344 10.50 -10.27 -3.49
CA TRP A 344 11.13 -11.46 -4.06
C TRP A 344 11.81 -12.25 -2.95
N VAL A 345 11.36 -13.49 -2.76
CA VAL A 345 11.82 -14.38 -1.69
C VAL A 345 12.74 -15.45 -2.26
N ALA A 346 13.89 -15.63 -1.64
CA ALA A 346 14.82 -16.73 -1.89
C ALA A 346 15.42 -17.20 -0.56
N GLN A 347 16.26 -18.25 -0.61
CA GLN A 347 17.10 -18.58 0.55
C GLN A 347 18.11 -17.46 0.76
N GLY A 348 18.06 -16.82 1.93
CA GLY A 348 19.03 -15.82 2.36
C GLY A 348 20.35 -16.44 2.80
N SER A 349 21.24 -15.59 3.28
CA SER A 349 22.59 -15.93 3.72
C SER A 349 22.62 -16.93 4.89
N ASP A 350 21.54 -17.06 5.66
CA ASP A 350 21.37 -18.02 6.76
C ASP A 350 20.68 -19.33 6.31
N GLY A 351 20.39 -19.47 5.02
CA GLY A 351 19.71 -20.63 4.42
C GLY A 351 18.18 -20.62 4.60
N LYS A 352 17.60 -19.60 5.24
CA LYS A 352 16.14 -19.47 5.44
C LYS A 352 15.51 -18.55 4.40
N PRO A 353 14.18 -18.62 4.17
CA PRO A 353 13.50 -17.67 3.30
C PRO A 353 13.68 -16.23 3.80
N ALA A 354 14.11 -15.34 2.90
CA ALA A 354 14.29 -13.92 3.16
C ALA A 354 13.88 -13.11 1.93
N LEU A 355 13.50 -11.85 2.16
CA LEU A 355 13.36 -10.87 1.10
C LEU A 355 14.76 -10.51 0.57
N VAL A 356 15.02 -10.78 -0.71
CA VAL A 356 16.32 -10.55 -1.36
C VAL A 356 16.26 -9.50 -2.46
N SER A 357 15.04 -9.08 -2.86
CA SER A 357 14.76 -8.10 -3.91
C SER A 357 13.29 -7.68 -3.90
N ASN A 358 12.92 -6.72 -4.76
CA ASN A 358 11.55 -6.35 -5.09
C ASN A 358 11.39 -6.22 -6.61
N THR A 359 10.16 -6.31 -7.12
CA THR A 359 9.89 -6.00 -8.53
C THR A 359 10.19 -4.52 -8.79
N SER A 360 11.02 -4.20 -9.76
CA SER A 360 11.35 -2.82 -10.16
C SER A 360 10.90 -2.56 -11.59
N ILE A 361 11.43 -3.32 -12.55
CA ILE A 361 11.18 -3.11 -13.98
C ILE A 361 10.76 -4.41 -14.68
N GLY A 362 10.13 -4.26 -15.84
CA GLY A 362 9.81 -5.33 -16.77
C GLY A 362 9.38 -4.70 -18.11
N PRO A 363 9.39 -5.48 -19.20
CA PRO A 363 8.98 -4.98 -20.50
C PRO A 363 7.47 -4.76 -20.53
N SER A 364 7.02 -3.82 -21.35
CA SER A 364 5.59 -3.56 -21.58
C SER A 364 4.84 -4.77 -22.13
N SER A 365 5.52 -5.63 -22.87
CA SER A 365 5.03 -6.89 -23.42
C SER A 365 4.79 -7.99 -22.38
N ALA A 366 5.25 -7.77 -21.13
CA ALA A 366 5.40 -8.78 -20.08
C ALA A 366 6.26 -10.00 -20.52
N GLY A 367 6.70 -10.79 -19.55
CA GLY A 367 7.43 -12.04 -19.81
C GLY A 367 8.69 -12.20 -18.98
N TRP A 368 9.27 -11.11 -18.50
CA TRP A 368 10.27 -11.14 -17.44
C TRP A 368 10.11 -9.94 -16.51
N LEU A 369 10.57 -10.09 -15.28
CA LEU A 369 10.70 -8.99 -14.33
C LEU A 369 12.14 -8.93 -13.84
N ALA A 370 12.59 -7.73 -13.45
CA ALA A 370 13.87 -7.53 -12.80
C ALA A 370 13.72 -6.72 -11.52
N GLY A 371 14.59 -7.01 -10.57
CA GLY A 371 14.62 -6.41 -9.24
C GLY A 371 16.03 -6.11 -8.77
N PRO A 372 16.24 -5.02 -8.01
CA PRO A 372 17.55 -4.66 -7.48
C PRO A 372 18.04 -5.72 -6.49
N ARG A 373 19.35 -5.98 -6.48
CA ARG A 373 19.96 -6.75 -5.40
C ARG A 373 20.06 -5.87 -4.17
N LEU A 374 19.56 -6.35 -3.03
CA LEU A 374 19.61 -5.57 -1.79
C LEU A 374 21.02 -5.61 -1.21
N GLY A 375 21.64 -4.43 -1.11
CA GLY A 375 23.01 -4.21 -0.67
C GLY A 375 23.14 -3.16 0.44
N PRO A 376 24.33 -2.59 0.66
CA PRO A 376 24.58 -1.59 1.70
C PRO A 376 23.67 -0.36 1.63
N GLU A 377 23.34 0.12 0.43
CA GLU A 377 22.44 1.27 0.21
C GLU A 377 21.01 0.94 0.66
N ALA A 378 20.54 -0.27 0.33
CA ALA A 378 19.25 -0.80 0.77
C ALA A 378 19.20 -0.96 2.28
N LYS A 379 20.30 -1.44 2.89
CA LYS A 379 20.45 -1.56 4.34
C LYS A 379 20.42 -0.19 5.03
N ALA A 380 21.08 0.81 4.45
CA ALA A 380 21.17 2.14 5.04
C ALA A 380 19.78 2.77 5.19
N ILE A 381 18.95 2.75 4.14
CA ILE A 381 17.59 3.31 4.22
C ILE A 381 16.69 2.52 5.18
N PHE A 382 16.86 1.20 5.24
CA PHE A 382 16.10 0.34 6.15
C PHE A 382 16.44 0.61 7.61
N ASP A 383 17.74 0.67 7.92
CA ASP A 383 18.22 1.00 9.26
C ASP A 383 17.78 2.41 9.68
N GLU A 384 17.73 3.37 8.75
CA GLU A 384 17.28 4.74 9.03
C GLU A 384 15.80 4.76 9.45
N VAL A 385 14.92 4.09 8.70
CA VAL A 385 13.50 4.01 9.03
C VAL A 385 13.28 3.28 10.37
N SER A 386 13.92 2.12 10.56
CA SER A 386 13.85 1.35 11.80
C SER A 386 14.31 2.19 13.01
N LYS A 387 15.47 2.86 12.92
CA LYS A 387 16.01 3.69 14.01
C LYS A 387 15.16 4.92 14.30
N LYS A 388 14.59 5.56 13.28
CA LYS A 388 13.76 6.77 13.45
C LYS A 388 12.56 6.52 14.37
N TYR A 389 12.03 5.31 14.35
CA TYR A 389 10.88 4.90 15.17
C TYR A 389 11.29 4.11 16.41
N ALA A 390 12.58 3.86 16.64
CA ALA A 390 13.04 3.13 17.81
C ALA A 390 12.60 3.83 19.11
N GLY A 391 11.93 3.09 19.99
CA GLY A 391 11.47 3.59 21.29
C GLY A 391 10.12 4.32 21.28
N ARG A 392 9.33 4.16 20.21
CA ARG A 392 7.94 4.62 20.13
C ARG A 392 6.93 3.51 20.35
#